data_AF-A0A4Q3TTZ7-F1
#
_entry.id   AF-A0A4Q3TTZ7-F1
#
_cell.length_a   1.000
_cell.length_b   1.000
_cell.length_c   1.000
_cell.angle_alpha   90.00
_cell.angle_beta   90.00
_cell.angle_gamma   90.00
#
_symmetry.space_group_name_H-M   'P 1'
#
loop_
_entity.id
_entity.type
_entity.pdbx_description
1 polymer ?
#
loop_
_entity_poly.entity_id
_entity_poly.type
_entity_poly.pdbx_seq_one_letter_code
_entity_poly.pdbx_strand_id
1 'polypeptide(L)'
;PERVAHVHCKDVRWETFTKVKKGGSSFLDGVLAGMFTVPGDGGIDYAEVMAALKRMDYSGWIVIEAEQDPALADPRTYADLGLKTLKSRAAEAGLV
;
A
#
# COMPACT_ATOMS: atom_id res chain seq x y z
N PRO A 1 6.67 11.64 15.38
CA PRO A 1 7.87 10.77 15.36
C PRO A 1 7.94 9.67 16.44
N GLU A 2 7.51 9.87 17.69
CA GLU A 2 7.90 8.98 18.82
C GLU A 2 7.26 7.57 18.85
N ARG A 3 6.21 7.32 18.05
CA ARG A 3 5.49 6.02 18.04
C ARG A 3 5.53 5.29 16.70
N VAL A 4 5.77 6.01 15.61
CA VAL A 4 5.83 5.45 14.25
C VAL A 4 7.30 5.38 13.84
N ALA A 5 7.89 4.20 13.98
CA ALA A 5 9.30 3.96 13.67
C ALA A 5 9.51 3.30 12.29
N HIS A 6 8.45 2.72 11.72
CA HIS A 6 8.48 1.97 10.47
C HIS A 6 7.10 2.01 9.81
N VAL A 7 7.05 2.08 8.47
CA VAL A 7 5.79 2.19 7.71
C VAL A 7 5.78 1.14 6.61
N HIS A 8 4.75 0.29 6.60
CA HIS A 8 4.44 -0.57 5.46
C HIS A 8 3.30 0.03 4.66
N CYS A 9 3.52 0.22 3.37
CA CYS A 9 2.53 0.68 2.42
C CYS A 9 1.98 -0.53 1.66
N LYS A 10 0.86 -1.04 2.16
CA LYS A 10 0.00 -2.04 1.54
C LYS A 10 -1.29 -1.37 1.12
N ASP A 11 -1.65 -1.49 -0.15
CA ASP A 11 -2.89 -0.93 -0.70
C ASP A 11 -3.98 -2.00 -0.75
N VAL A 12 -5.23 -1.58 -0.92
CA VAL A 12 -6.40 -2.46 -0.89
C VAL A 12 -7.37 -2.13 -2.02
N ARG A 13 -7.85 -3.19 -2.69
CA ARG A 13 -8.94 -3.10 -3.66
C ARG A 13 -10.28 -3.27 -2.92
N TRP A 14 -10.95 -2.15 -2.64
CA TRP A 14 -12.12 -2.10 -1.76
C TRP A 14 -13.29 -3.00 -2.18
N GLU A 15 -13.49 -3.21 -3.48
CA GLU A 15 -14.52 -4.11 -3.99
C GLU A 15 -14.24 -5.56 -3.59
N THR A 16 -13.01 -6.04 -3.81
CA THR A 16 -12.57 -7.38 -3.43
C THR A 16 -12.62 -7.56 -1.91
N PHE A 17 -12.12 -6.59 -1.14
CA PHE A 17 -12.22 -6.59 0.33
C PHE A 17 -13.67 -6.75 0.79
N THR A 18 -14.60 -6.01 0.19
CA THR A 18 -16.02 -6.07 0.56
C THR A 18 -16.62 -7.46 0.28
N LYS A 19 -16.26 -8.08 -0.85
CA LYS A 19 -16.70 -9.44 -1.20
C LYS A 19 -16.15 -10.48 -0.22
N VAL A 20 -14.83 -10.47 0.04
CA VAL A 20 -14.13 -11.37 0.98
C VAL A 20 -14.74 -11.25 2.38
N LYS A 21 -14.92 -10.02 2.88
CA LYS A 21 -15.49 -9.76 4.21
C LYS A 21 -16.93 -10.24 4.34
N LYS A 22 -17.77 -9.98 3.33
CA LYS A 22 -19.18 -10.44 3.33
C LYS A 22 -19.29 -11.96 3.21
N GLY A 23 -18.37 -12.59 2.48
CA GLY A 23 -18.32 -14.05 2.30
C GLY A 23 -17.80 -14.81 3.51
N GLY A 24 -17.27 -14.14 4.55
CA GLY A 24 -16.64 -14.80 5.69
C GLY A 24 -15.38 -15.58 5.30
N SER A 25 -14.75 -15.21 4.18
CA SER A 25 -13.56 -15.88 3.65
C SER A 25 -12.35 -15.66 4.56
N SER A 26 -11.37 -16.56 4.47
CA SER A 26 -10.13 -16.43 5.24
C SER A 26 -9.26 -15.28 4.72
N PHE A 27 -8.25 -14.90 5.50
CA PHE A 27 -7.25 -13.94 5.06
C PHE A 27 -6.54 -14.40 3.78
N LEU A 28 -6.15 -15.68 3.71
CA LEU A 28 -5.46 -16.26 2.55
C LEU A 28 -6.36 -16.23 1.30
N ASP A 29 -7.65 -16.52 1.45
CA ASP A 29 -8.61 -16.39 0.35
C ASP A 29 -8.66 -14.96 -0.16
N GLY A 30 -8.60 -13.97 0.74
CA GLY A 30 -8.51 -12.56 0.37
C GLY A 30 -7.23 -12.23 -0.40
N VAL A 31 -6.07 -12.74 0.02
CA VAL A 31 -4.81 -12.59 -0.71
C VAL A 31 -4.92 -13.17 -2.13
N LEU A 32 -5.37 -14.42 -2.24
CA LEU A 32 -5.52 -15.11 -3.53
C LEU A 32 -6.57 -14.45 -4.44
N ALA A 33 -7.59 -13.81 -3.85
CA ALA A 33 -8.57 -13.03 -4.59
C ALA A 33 -8.06 -11.65 -5.05
N GLY A 34 -6.82 -11.27 -4.71
CA GLY A 34 -6.24 -9.97 -5.05
C GLY A 34 -6.80 -8.83 -4.20
N MET A 35 -7.10 -9.07 -2.93
CA MET A 35 -7.59 -8.03 -2.02
C MET A 35 -6.55 -6.95 -1.76
N PHE A 36 -5.29 -7.35 -1.55
CA PHE A 36 -4.18 -6.43 -1.35
C PHE A 36 -3.41 -6.20 -2.66
N THR A 37 -2.79 -5.03 -2.75
CA THR A 37 -1.96 -4.63 -3.89
C THR A 37 -0.95 -3.55 -3.47
N VAL A 38 -0.18 -3.06 -4.42
CA VAL A 38 0.81 -2.00 -4.24
C VAL A 38 0.16 -0.60 -4.29
N PRO A 39 0.80 0.41 -3.69
CA PRO A 39 0.36 1.80 -3.78
C PRO A 39 0.11 2.27 -5.22
N GLY A 40 -1.09 2.79 -5.48
CA GLY A 40 -1.49 3.31 -6.79
C GLY A 40 -2.23 2.30 -7.67
N ASP A 41 -2.43 1.08 -7.17
CA ASP A 41 -3.31 0.07 -7.78
C ASP A 41 -4.50 -0.32 -6.88
N GLY A 42 -4.61 0.29 -5.70
CA GLY A 42 -5.76 0.16 -4.82
C GLY A 42 -6.47 1.50 -4.62
N GLY A 43 -7.04 1.67 -3.43
CA GLY A 43 -7.90 2.80 -3.11
C GLY A 43 -7.49 3.61 -1.88
N ILE A 44 -6.26 3.46 -1.39
CA ILE A 44 -5.73 4.31 -0.31
C ILE A 44 -5.19 5.62 -0.88
N ASP A 45 -5.55 6.74 -0.24
CA ASP A 45 -4.97 8.04 -0.56
C ASP A 45 -3.58 8.20 0.07
N TYR A 46 -2.55 7.87 -0.71
CA TYR A 46 -1.18 8.04 -0.27
C TYR A 46 -0.72 9.49 -0.22
N ALA A 47 -1.41 10.46 -0.85
CA ALA A 47 -1.06 11.87 -0.67
C ALA A 47 -1.28 12.28 0.80
N GLU A 48 -2.43 11.94 1.36
CA GLU A 48 -2.77 12.19 2.76
C GLU A 48 -1.85 11.43 3.72
N VAL A 49 -1.49 10.18 3.40
CA VAL A 49 -0.53 9.41 4.21
C VAL A 49 0.83 10.10 4.25
N MET A 50 1.37 10.53 3.10
CA MET A 50 2.68 11.20 3.05
C MET A 50 2.64 12.56 3.74
N ALA A 51 1.57 13.33 3.56
CA ALA A 51 1.36 14.59 4.27
C ALA A 51 1.31 14.39 5.79
N ALA A 52 0.66 13.32 6.27
CA ALA A 52 0.66 12.96 7.67
C ALA A 52 2.08 12.64 8.18
N LEU A 53 2.84 11.80 7.46
CA LEU A 53 4.23 11.48 7.80
C LEU A 53 5.11 12.73 7.85
N LYS A 54 4.93 13.67 6.92
CA LYS A 54 5.64 14.95 6.92
C LYS A 54 5.33 15.78 8.17
N ARG A 55 4.04 15.90 8.55
CA ARG A 55 3.63 16.64 9.77
C ARG A 55 4.22 16.09 11.06
N MET A 56 4.68 14.83 11.08
CA MET A 56 5.34 14.21 12.23
C MET A 56 6.87 14.17 12.11
N ASP A 57 7.45 14.87 11.13
CA ASP A 57 8.87 14.86 10.80
C ASP A 57 9.43 13.44 10.69
N TYR A 58 8.65 12.54 10.08
CA TYR A 58 9.06 11.15 9.88
C TYR A 58 10.25 11.07 8.92
N SER A 59 11.29 10.34 9.33
CA SER A 59 12.53 10.14 8.55
C SER A 59 12.97 8.67 8.52
N GLY A 60 12.06 7.75 8.85
CA GLY A 60 12.31 6.31 8.83
C GLY A 60 11.99 5.65 7.49
N TRP A 61 11.97 4.32 7.49
CA TRP A 61 11.71 3.51 6.29
C TRP A 61 10.23 3.51 5.90
N ILE A 62 9.99 3.62 4.60
CA ILE A 62 8.68 3.37 3.97
C ILE A 62 8.86 2.18 3.03
N VAL A 63 8.19 1.07 3.34
CA VAL A 63 8.37 -0.21 2.65
C VAL A 63 7.10 -0.54 1.88
N ILE A 64 7.22 -0.92 0.61
CA ILE A 64 6.10 -1.47 -0.16
C ILE A 64 5.91 -2.92 0.28
N GLU A 65 4.69 -3.29 0.68
CA GLU A 65 4.36 -4.66 1.06
C GLU A 65 3.02 -5.05 0.45
N ALA A 66 3.01 -5.99 -0.49
CA ALA A 66 1.80 -6.50 -1.11
C ALA A 66 1.90 -8.00 -1.35
N GLU A 67 1.15 -8.81 -0.60
CA GLU A 67 0.98 -10.22 -0.91
C GLU A 67 0.01 -10.36 -2.07
N GLN A 68 0.49 -10.91 -3.18
CA GLN A 68 -0.28 -11.19 -4.39
C GLN A 68 0.20 -12.51 -4.98
N ASP A 69 -0.64 -13.15 -5.79
CA ASP A 69 -0.20 -14.28 -6.62
C ASP A 69 0.72 -13.77 -7.74
N PRO A 70 2.02 -14.14 -7.76
CA PRO A 70 2.97 -13.63 -8.74
C PRO A 70 2.67 -14.12 -10.17
N ALA A 71 1.86 -15.16 -10.35
CA ALA A 71 1.41 -15.59 -11.67
C ALA A 71 0.36 -14.62 -12.26
N LEU A 72 -0.36 -13.89 -11.42
CA LEU A 72 -1.36 -12.89 -11.82
C LEU A 72 -0.82 -11.46 -11.74
N ALA A 73 0.10 -11.21 -10.81
CA ALA A 73 0.69 -9.90 -10.55
C ALA A 73 2.21 -10.00 -10.54
N ASP A 74 2.84 -9.77 -11.70
CA ASP A 74 4.30 -9.82 -11.85
C ASP A 74 4.99 -8.93 -10.80
N PRO A 75 5.85 -9.49 -9.91
CA PRO A 75 6.43 -8.75 -8.80
C PRO A 75 7.24 -7.53 -9.25
N ARG A 76 7.93 -7.60 -10.39
CA ARG A 76 8.75 -6.48 -10.87
C ARG A 76 7.88 -5.30 -11.28
N THR A 77 6.85 -5.57 -12.08
CA THR A 77 5.91 -4.56 -12.57
C THR A 77 5.20 -3.86 -11.41
N TYR A 78 4.70 -4.63 -10.44
CA TYR A 78 3.98 -4.08 -9.29
C TYR A 78 4.92 -3.34 -8.31
N ALA A 79 6.15 -3.83 -8.09
CA ALA A 79 7.13 -3.11 -7.29
C ALA A 79 7.49 -1.75 -7.91
N ASP A 80 7.69 -1.69 -9.23
CA ASP A 80 7.99 -0.45 -9.95
C ASP A 80 6.82 0.55 -9.87
N LEU A 81 5.56 0.08 -9.99
CA LEU A 81 4.36 0.90 -9.81
C LEU A 81 4.28 1.47 -8.39
N GLY A 82 4.36 0.61 -7.38
CA GLY A 82 4.30 1.04 -5.97
C GLY A 82 5.38 2.06 -5.64
N LEU A 83 6.61 1.84 -6.11
CA LEU A 83 7.73 2.73 -5.86
C LEU A 83 7.54 4.09 -6.53
N LYS A 84 7.08 4.10 -7.78
CA LYS A 84 6.77 5.33 -8.51
C LYS A 84 5.70 6.15 -7.79
N THR A 85 4.61 5.50 -7.37
CA THR A 85 3.51 6.16 -6.65
C THR A 85 3.99 6.78 -5.34
N LEU A 86 4.68 6.00 -4.49
CA LEU A 86 5.13 6.50 -3.19
C LEU A 86 6.14 7.64 -3.34
N LYS A 87 7.09 7.56 -4.29
CA LYS A 87 8.05 8.64 -4.56
C LYS A 87 7.35 9.92 -5.00
N SER A 88 6.39 9.84 -5.91
CA SER A 88 5.63 11.01 -6.38
C SER A 88 4.88 11.66 -5.23
N ARG A 89 4.11 10.87 -4.46
CA ARG A 89 3.32 11.40 -3.33
C ARG A 89 4.19 11.95 -2.20
N ALA A 90 5.34 11.32 -1.92
CA ALA A 90 6.27 11.83 -0.92
C ALA A 90 6.87 13.18 -1.33
N ALA A 91 7.26 13.35 -2.60
CA ALA A 91 7.78 14.61 -3.11
C ALA A 91 6.72 15.71 -3.13
N GLU A 92 5.50 15.40 -3.57
CA GLU A 92 4.36 16.34 -3.56
C GLU A 92 4.02 16.82 -2.15
N ALA A 93 4.14 15.94 -1.15
CA ALA A 93 3.92 16.26 0.26
C ALA A 93 5.10 16.97 0.94
N GLY A 94 6.25 17.13 0.26
CA GLY A 94 7.49 17.66 0.84
C GLY A 94 8.07 16.78 1.95
N LEU A 95 7.77 15.47 1.93
CA LEU A 95 8.36 14.48 2.82
C LEU A 95 9.80 14.16 2.42
N VAL A 96 10.09 14.17 1.12
CA VAL A 96 11.43 13.99 0.52
C VAL A 96 11.74 15.09 -0.49
#